data_AF-A0A4Y8SM92-F1
#
_entry.id   AF-A0A4Y8SM92-F1
#
_cell.length_a   1.000
_cell.length_b   1.000
_cell.length_c   1.000
_cell.angle_alpha   90.00
_cell.angle_beta   90.00
_cell.angle_gamma   90.00
#
_symmetry.space_group_name_H-M   'P 1'
#
loop_
_entity.id
_entity.type
_entity.pdbx_description
1 polymer ?
#
loop_
_entity_poly.entity_id
_entity_poly.type
_entity_poly.pdbx_seq_one_letter_code
_entity_poly.pdbx_strand_id
1 'polypeptide(L)'
;MKKYLLSALCVAMLTQACKKDNSDTNQPVKQLPGGVVVIPELPVGTTPDNGDAPSADEPVTDGFAYRKLNKTLGYNKPLFLDVDADGTTDFTFSSVLLEENDKPYLYLLATTKSGSGNKVFVQKGPELVINALYTYPFEDGQTIETTAANNGKWTEIGQKGFILGVSETSAGKDQYGLWVNKTDKYLGIQFKIAGQVRYGWVKLSHDAAKNEIVIKGFGYNKTGGVIKAGQK
;
A
#
# COMPACT_ATOMS: atom_id res chain seq x y z
N MET A 1 9.84 44.30 -47.94
CA MET A 1 8.82 44.80 -48.89
C MET A 1 8.13 43.63 -49.57
N LYS A 2 6.80 43.53 -49.42
CA LYS A 2 5.82 42.71 -50.18
C LYS A 2 5.94 41.17 -50.05
N LYS A 3 4.87 40.37 -49.95
CA LYS A 3 3.41 40.52 -49.75
C LYS A 3 2.87 39.11 -49.40
N TYR A 4 1.80 39.08 -48.63
CA TYR A 4 0.99 37.93 -48.20
C TYR A 4 0.50 37.03 -49.35
N LEU A 5 0.36 35.73 -49.08
CA LEU A 5 -0.74 34.94 -49.65
C LEU A 5 -1.35 34.06 -48.56
N LEU A 6 -2.61 34.39 -48.25
CA LEU A 6 -3.55 33.65 -47.43
C LEU A 6 -4.13 32.52 -48.30
N SER A 7 -4.28 31.32 -47.77
CA SER A 7 -5.15 30.30 -48.37
C SER A 7 -5.90 29.59 -47.25
N ALA A 8 -7.16 29.99 -47.11
CA ALA A 8 -8.17 29.31 -46.30
C ALA A 8 -8.65 28.07 -47.05
N LEU A 9 -8.73 26.93 -46.37
CA LEU A 9 -9.56 25.82 -46.83
C LEU A 9 -10.46 25.38 -45.68
N CYS A 10 -11.75 25.45 -45.93
CA CYS A 10 -12.84 25.15 -45.02
C CYS A 10 -13.34 23.71 -45.24
N VAL A 11 -13.70 23.08 -44.12
CA VAL A 11 -14.82 22.14 -43.91
C VAL A 11 -14.72 20.73 -44.52
N ALA A 12 -14.70 19.71 -43.65
CA ALA A 12 -15.85 18.82 -43.43
C ALA A 12 -15.56 17.87 -42.26
N MET A 13 -16.32 18.01 -41.15
CA MET A 13 -16.38 17.00 -40.10
C MET A 13 -17.32 15.87 -40.55
N LEU A 14 -16.82 14.64 -40.56
CA LEU A 14 -17.63 13.43 -40.69
C LEU A 14 -17.48 12.62 -39.39
N THR A 15 -18.59 12.54 -38.66
CA THR A 15 -18.79 11.64 -37.53
C THR A 15 -18.88 10.20 -38.03
N GLN A 16 -18.02 9.30 -37.54
CA GLN A 16 -18.23 7.86 -37.70
C GLN A 16 -18.65 7.22 -36.38
N ALA A 17 -19.81 6.58 -36.44
CA ALA A 17 -20.44 5.81 -35.39
C ALA A 17 -19.68 4.51 -35.12
N CYS A 18 -19.62 4.11 -33.84
CA CYS A 18 -19.12 2.81 -33.42
C CYS A 18 -19.99 1.68 -34.00
N LYS A 19 -19.38 0.80 -34.80
CA LYS A 19 -19.93 -0.52 -35.10
C LYS A 19 -19.42 -1.52 -34.08
N LYS A 20 -20.38 -2.24 -33.51
CA LYS A 20 -20.24 -3.35 -32.56
C LYS A 20 -20.18 -4.64 -33.38
N ASP A 21 -19.03 -5.30 -33.40
CA ASP A 21 -18.92 -6.63 -33.97
C ASP A 21 -19.04 -7.68 -32.86
N ASN A 22 -20.03 -8.54 -33.06
CA ASN A 22 -20.39 -9.69 -32.25
C ASN A 22 -19.51 -10.86 -32.69
N SER A 23 -18.76 -11.46 -31.76
CA SER A 23 -18.00 -12.68 -31.98
C SER A 23 -18.91 -13.91 -31.80
N ASP A 24 -19.16 -14.65 -32.88
CA ASP A 24 -19.85 -15.94 -32.82
C ASP A 24 -18.84 -17.11 -32.71
N THR A 25 -19.01 -17.86 -31.62
CA THR A 25 -19.07 -19.34 -31.52
C THR A 25 -17.88 -20.22 -31.91
N ASN A 26 -17.27 -20.86 -30.92
CA ASN A 26 -17.66 -22.23 -30.55
C ASN A 26 -17.05 -22.68 -29.20
N GLN A 27 -17.93 -22.86 -28.20
CA GLN A 27 -17.64 -23.58 -26.96
C GLN A 27 -18.03 -25.09 -27.10
N PRO A 28 -17.88 -25.93 -26.05
CA PRO A 28 -18.86 -25.89 -24.96
C PRO A 28 -18.22 -25.97 -23.56
N VAL A 29 -18.31 -24.89 -22.78
CA VAL A 29 -18.35 -24.97 -21.33
C VAL A 29 -19.83 -25.04 -20.95
N LYS A 30 -20.15 -26.03 -20.12
CA LYS A 30 -21.49 -26.45 -19.71
C LYS A 30 -22.22 -25.28 -19.02
N GLN A 31 -23.26 -24.73 -19.65
CA GLN A 31 -24.13 -23.74 -19.04
C GLN A 31 -25.04 -24.38 -17.99
N LEU A 32 -25.02 -23.84 -16.78
CA LEU A 32 -26.08 -24.03 -15.79
C LEU A 32 -27.20 -23.00 -16.05
N PRO A 33 -28.49 -23.39 -15.93
CA PRO A 33 -29.61 -22.51 -16.22
C PRO A 33 -29.73 -21.47 -15.09
N GLY A 34 -29.60 -20.19 -15.44
CA GLY A 34 -29.81 -19.08 -14.49
C GLY A 34 -28.76 -17.98 -14.48
N GLY A 35 -27.69 -18.06 -15.28
CA GLY A 35 -26.98 -16.90 -15.83
C GLY A 35 -26.45 -15.79 -14.90
N VAL A 36 -26.35 -16.00 -13.59
CA VAL A 36 -25.64 -15.10 -12.68
C VAL A 36 -24.27 -15.71 -12.43
N VAL A 37 -23.24 -15.10 -13.03
CA VAL A 37 -21.87 -15.30 -12.57
C VAL A 37 -21.78 -14.66 -11.19
N VAL A 38 -21.92 -15.48 -10.15
CA VAL A 38 -21.59 -15.06 -8.79
C VAL A 38 -20.07 -14.99 -8.75
N ILE A 39 -19.53 -13.82 -9.05
CA ILE A 39 -18.19 -13.46 -8.57
C ILE A 39 -18.35 -13.48 -7.05
N PRO A 40 -17.69 -14.39 -6.31
CA PRO A 40 -17.73 -14.29 -4.86
C PRO A 40 -17.21 -12.90 -4.53
N GLU A 41 -18.03 -12.10 -3.86
CA GLU A 41 -17.55 -10.86 -3.28
C GLU A 41 -16.28 -11.23 -2.51
N LEU A 42 -15.17 -10.54 -2.80
CA LEU A 42 -14.02 -10.55 -1.90
C LEU A 42 -14.61 -10.36 -0.51
N PRO A 43 -14.28 -11.22 0.48
CA PRO A 43 -14.92 -11.15 1.77
C PRO A 43 -14.85 -9.70 2.23
N VAL A 44 -16.03 -9.08 2.30
CA VAL A 44 -16.24 -7.70 2.74
C VAL A 44 -16.02 -7.69 4.25
N GLY A 45 -14.81 -8.06 4.66
CA GLY A 45 -14.24 -7.69 5.95
C GLY A 45 -13.75 -6.26 5.82
N THR A 46 -14.67 -5.33 5.60
CA THR A 46 -14.40 -3.89 5.56
C THR A 46 -14.28 -3.29 6.93
N THR A 47 -14.46 -4.08 8.00
CA THR A 47 -14.34 -3.59 9.37
C THR A 47 -12.88 -3.20 9.61
N PRO A 48 -12.59 -1.92 9.86
CA PRO A 48 -11.24 -1.50 10.20
C PRO A 48 -10.79 -2.22 11.47
N ASP A 49 -9.53 -2.62 11.50
CA ASP A 49 -8.90 -3.24 12.67
C ASP A 49 -8.19 -2.16 13.49
N ASN A 50 -8.64 -1.97 14.72
CA ASN A 50 -8.09 -1.00 15.67
C ASN A 50 -7.00 -1.62 16.56
N GLY A 51 -6.76 -2.93 16.41
CA GLY A 51 -5.91 -3.73 17.26
C GLY A 51 -6.42 -3.90 18.69
N ASP A 52 -5.78 -4.83 19.39
CA ASP A 52 -6.03 -5.11 20.80
C ASP A 52 -5.31 -4.08 21.68
N ALA A 53 -5.92 -3.76 22.82
CA ALA A 53 -5.29 -2.97 23.85
C ALA A 53 -4.00 -3.67 24.36
N PRO A 54 -2.98 -2.90 24.79
CA PRO A 54 -1.80 -3.48 25.42
C PRO A 54 -2.18 -4.26 26.69
N SER A 55 -1.44 -5.34 26.95
CA SER A 55 -1.51 -6.04 28.23
C SER A 55 -0.96 -5.17 29.35
N ALA A 56 -1.33 -5.46 30.60
CA ALA A 56 -0.87 -4.71 31.78
C ALA A 56 0.68 -4.61 31.89
N ASP A 57 1.40 -5.60 31.37
CA ASP A 57 2.87 -5.65 31.39
C ASP A 57 3.55 -4.87 30.25
N GLU A 58 2.78 -4.23 29.37
CA GLU A 58 3.29 -3.35 28.32
C GLU A 58 2.90 -1.91 28.63
N PRO A 59 3.64 -1.23 29.53
CA PRO A 59 3.31 0.13 29.92
C PRO A 59 3.33 1.03 28.68
N VAL A 60 2.25 1.79 28.53
CA VAL A 60 2.15 2.84 27.54
C VAL A 60 2.38 4.15 28.25
N THR A 61 3.36 4.92 27.79
CA THR A 61 3.71 6.20 28.37
C THR A 61 2.59 7.21 28.10
N ASP A 62 2.31 8.08 29.07
CA ASP A 62 1.39 9.20 28.85
C ASP A 62 1.79 10.00 27.60
N GLY A 63 0.80 10.29 26.75
CA GLY A 63 1.03 10.92 25.44
C GLY A 63 1.29 9.95 24.29
N PHE A 64 1.35 8.63 24.51
CA PHE A 64 1.49 7.63 23.44
C PHE A 64 0.30 6.69 23.38
N ALA A 65 -0.03 6.27 22.16
CA ALA A 65 -1.01 5.24 21.89
C ALA A 65 -0.30 4.05 21.27
N TYR A 66 -0.69 2.85 21.68
CA TYR A 66 -0.14 1.60 21.17
C TYR A 66 -1.22 0.52 21.17
N ARG A 67 -1.19 -0.33 20.14
CA ARG A 67 -2.13 -1.42 19.90
C ARG A 67 -1.41 -2.64 19.31
N LYS A 68 -1.84 -3.82 19.74
CA LYS A 68 -1.36 -5.12 19.24
C LYS A 68 -2.23 -5.58 18.07
N LEU A 69 -1.66 -6.31 17.11
CA LEU A 69 -2.41 -6.83 15.96
C LEU A 69 -2.15 -8.32 15.73
N ASN A 70 -0.89 -8.70 15.53
CA ASN A 70 -0.48 -10.05 15.13
C ASN A 70 -1.26 -10.60 13.91
N LYS A 71 -1.32 -9.79 12.85
CA LYS A 71 -1.94 -10.16 11.57
C LYS A 71 -0.88 -10.49 10.54
N THR A 72 -1.26 -11.28 9.54
CA THR A 72 -0.35 -11.65 8.45
C THR A 72 -0.84 -11.06 7.14
N LEU A 73 0.03 -10.30 6.49
CA LEU A 73 -0.11 -9.80 5.13
C LEU A 73 0.56 -10.78 4.16
N GLY A 74 -0.23 -11.26 3.21
CA GLY A 74 0.19 -12.15 2.14
C GLY A 74 -0.76 -12.02 0.95
N TYR A 75 -0.66 -12.93 -0.02
CA TYR A 75 -1.53 -12.90 -1.19
C TYR A 75 -3.01 -13.00 -0.80
N ASN A 76 -3.83 -12.05 -1.26
CA ASN A 76 -5.27 -11.95 -0.99
C ASN A 76 -5.63 -11.89 0.51
N LYS A 77 -4.74 -11.35 1.35
CA LYS A 77 -4.96 -11.12 2.77
C LYS A 77 -4.83 -9.63 3.12
N PRO A 78 -5.78 -8.78 2.68
CA PRO A 78 -5.72 -7.37 3.03
C PRO A 78 -5.92 -7.15 4.53
N LEU A 79 -5.29 -6.11 5.07
CA LEU A 79 -5.53 -5.57 6.40
C LEU A 79 -5.87 -4.09 6.28
N PHE A 80 -7.00 -3.70 6.87
CA PHE A 80 -7.47 -2.32 6.94
C PHE A 80 -7.20 -1.81 8.35
N LEU A 81 -6.29 -0.86 8.48
CA LEU A 81 -5.86 -0.31 9.75
C LEU A 81 -6.54 1.05 9.99
N ASP A 82 -7.25 1.17 11.10
CA ASP A 82 -7.78 2.42 11.64
C ASP A 82 -6.97 2.74 12.91
N VAL A 83 -6.09 3.74 12.79
CA VAL A 83 -5.05 4.02 13.78
C VAL A 83 -5.60 4.88 14.91
N ASP A 84 -6.54 5.78 14.61
CA ASP A 84 -7.15 6.68 15.59
C ASP A 84 -8.49 6.21 16.13
N ALA A 85 -8.99 5.07 15.64
CA ALA A 85 -10.24 4.44 16.02
C ALA A 85 -11.47 5.31 15.75
N ASP A 86 -11.44 6.10 14.67
CA ASP A 86 -12.57 6.96 14.26
C ASP A 86 -13.63 6.20 13.43
N GLY A 87 -13.41 4.91 13.14
CA GLY A 87 -14.27 4.07 12.32
C GLY A 87 -13.92 4.10 10.84
N THR A 88 -12.86 4.81 10.45
CA THR A 88 -12.38 4.95 9.08
C THR A 88 -11.01 4.30 8.92
N THR A 89 -10.82 3.53 7.86
CA THR A 89 -9.49 3.04 7.50
C THR A 89 -8.52 4.18 7.16
N ASP A 90 -7.42 4.25 7.89
CA ASP A 90 -6.30 5.16 7.65
C ASP A 90 -5.30 4.60 6.63
N PHE A 91 -4.97 3.32 6.80
CA PHE A 91 -3.97 2.61 6.01
C PHE A 91 -4.51 1.25 5.57
N THR A 92 -4.20 0.85 4.34
CA THR A 92 -4.52 -0.48 3.84
C THR A 92 -3.24 -1.19 3.46
N PHE A 93 -3.00 -2.33 4.09
CA PHE A 93 -1.97 -3.28 3.72
C PHE A 93 -2.58 -4.34 2.82
N SER A 94 -2.00 -4.56 1.65
CA SER A 94 -2.58 -5.48 0.66
C SER A 94 -1.50 -6.08 -0.24
N SER A 95 -1.93 -6.89 -1.20
CA SER A 95 -1.06 -7.47 -2.22
C SER A 95 -1.55 -7.13 -3.61
N VAL A 96 -0.63 -6.98 -4.57
CA VAL A 96 -0.94 -6.88 -6.00
C VAL A 96 -0.04 -7.82 -6.79
N LEU A 97 -0.61 -8.46 -7.83
CA LEU A 97 0.15 -9.20 -8.82
C LEU A 97 0.37 -8.30 -10.04
N LEU A 98 1.63 -8.15 -10.44
CA LEU A 98 2.04 -7.33 -11.58
C LEU A 98 3.02 -8.12 -12.45
N GLU A 99 2.98 -7.90 -13.76
CA GLU A 99 3.97 -8.45 -14.67
C GLU A 99 5.02 -7.37 -14.98
N GLU A 100 6.29 -7.69 -14.79
CA GLU A 100 7.43 -6.82 -15.11
C GLU A 100 8.49 -7.62 -15.85
N ASN A 101 8.90 -7.14 -17.03
CA ASN A 101 9.91 -7.81 -17.87
C ASN A 101 9.59 -9.31 -18.09
N ASP A 102 8.35 -9.60 -18.49
CA ASP A 102 7.82 -10.95 -18.73
C ASP A 102 7.88 -11.90 -17.51
N LYS A 103 7.92 -11.34 -16.30
CA LYS A 103 7.90 -12.10 -15.05
C LYS A 103 6.78 -11.63 -14.12
N PRO A 104 6.05 -12.57 -13.48
CA PRO A 104 5.06 -12.21 -12.48
C PRO A 104 5.73 -11.88 -11.14
N TYR A 105 5.29 -10.79 -10.54
CA TYR A 105 5.67 -10.34 -9.21
C TYR A 105 4.44 -10.21 -8.33
N LEU A 106 4.53 -10.77 -7.12
CA LEU A 106 3.66 -10.44 -6.00
C LEU A 106 4.31 -9.32 -5.19
N TYR A 107 3.67 -8.16 -5.13
CA TYR A 107 4.06 -7.09 -4.24
C TYR A 107 3.13 -7.02 -3.04
N LEU A 108 3.73 -7.00 -1.84
CA LEU A 108 3.05 -6.62 -0.61
C LEU A 108 3.27 -5.12 -0.39
N LEU A 109 2.20 -4.38 -0.09
CA LEU A 109 2.25 -2.93 -0.06
C LEU A 109 1.38 -2.31 1.03
N ALA A 110 1.76 -1.10 1.44
CA ALA A 110 0.95 -0.19 2.23
C ALA A 110 0.43 0.94 1.35
N THR A 111 -0.84 1.28 1.53
CA THR A 111 -1.53 2.37 0.85
C THR A 111 -2.29 3.22 1.86
N THR A 112 -2.61 4.45 1.48
CA THR A 112 -3.34 5.38 2.33
C THR A 112 -4.70 5.68 1.70
N LYS A 113 -5.68 6.01 2.54
CA LYS A 113 -6.98 6.49 2.05
C LYS A 113 -6.78 7.72 1.16
N SER A 114 -7.32 7.69 -0.06
CA SER A 114 -7.21 8.82 -0.98
C SER A 114 -7.80 10.10 -0.34
N GLY A 115 -7.07 11.21 -0.43
CA GLY A 115 -7.49 12.50 0.11
C GLY A 115 -7.34 12.69 1.63
N SER A 116 -6.97 11.67 2.42
CA SER A 116 -6.76 11.84 3.87
C SER A 116 -5.52 12.68 4.20
N GLY A 117 -4.54 12.67 3.29
CA GLY A 117 -3.21 13.24 3.55
C GLY A 117 -2.35 12.35 4.44
N ASN A 118 -2.79 11.12 4.72
CA ASN A 118 -1.96 10.11 5.38
C ASN A 118 -0.83 9.69 4.45
N LYS A 119 0.33 9.38 5.03
CA LYS A 119 1.56 9.04 4.31
C LYS A 119 2.28 7.88 4.99
N VAL A 120 3.01 7.11 4.20
CA VAL A 120 3.97 6.12 4.70
C VAL A 120 5.39 6.60 4.39
N PHE A 121 6.35 6.16 5.18
CA PHE A 121 7.74 6.53 4.97
C PHE A 121 8.42 5.58 3.96
N VAL A 122 9.01 6.15 2.91
CA VAL A 122 9.64 5.42 1.81
C VAL A 122 11.08 5.89 1.60
N GLN A 123 11.92 5.00 1.08
CA GLN A 123 13.25 5.35 0.60
C GLN A 123 13.14 5.97 -0.79
N LYS A 124 13.83 7.08 -1.02
CA LYS A 124 13.94 7.68 -2.36
C LYS A 124 14.75 6.75 -3.25
N GLY A 125 14.31 6.62 -4.49
CA GLY A 125 14.97 5.85 -5.53
C GLY A 125 14.21 6.00 -6.84
N PRO A 126 14.57 5.21 -7.86
CA PRO A 126 13.75 5.06 -9.05
C PRO A 126 12.34 4.62 -8.65
N GLU A 127 11.34 5.27 -9.23
CA GLU A 127 9.95 4.87 -9.06
C GLU A 127 9.77 3.48 -9.66
N LEU A 128 9.10 2.61 -8.90
CA LEU A 128 8.69 1.28 -9.36
C LEU A 128 7.36 1.39 -10.09
N VAL A 129 6.87 0.26 -10.59
CA VAL A 129 5.53 0.17 -11.17
C VAL A 129 4.45 0.75 -10.24
N ILE A 130 3.34 1.17 -10.85
CA ILE A 130 2.15 1.73 -10.17
C ILE A 130 2.44 2.90 -9.21
N ASN A 131 3.45 3.71 -9.52
CA ASN A 131 3.90 4.84 -8.71
C ASN A 131 4.22 4.41 -7.27
N ALA A 132 5.14 3.46 -7.14
CA ALA A 132 5.55 2.91 -5.86
C ALA A 132 7.02 3.18 -5.55
N LEU A 133 7.34 3.25 -4.26
CA LEU A 133 8.70 3.20 -3.73
C LEU A 133 8.77 2.17 -2.60
N TYR A 134 9.95 1.62 -2.34
CA TYR A 134 10.14 0.74 -1.18
C TYR A 134 10.03 1.53 0.12
N THR A 135 9.27 0.99 1.05
CA THR A 135 9.18 1.47 2.43
C THR A 135 10.47 1.19 3.20
N TYR A 136 10.82 2.08 4.13
CA TYR A 136 12.07 1.98 4.88
C TYR A 136 11.87 1.29 6.25
N PRO A 137 12.65 0.25 6.58
CA PRO A 137 12.59 -0.43 7.87
C PRO A 137 13.45 0.29 8.92
N PHE A 138 12.81 1.10 9.78
CA PHE A 138 13.50 1.73 10.91
C PHE A 138 13.88 0.72 11.98
N GLU A 139 15.04 0.94 12.59
CA GLU A 139 15.50 0.22 13.78
C GLU A 139 14.76 0.71 15.03
N ASP A 140 14.67 -0.15 16.05
CA ASP A 140 14.08 0.22 17.34
C ASP A 140 14.80 1.43 17.95
N GLY A 141 14.05 2.40 18.45
CA GLY A 141 14.59 3.65 19.01
C GLY A 141 15.08 4.68 17.98
N GLN A 142 15.10 4.34 16.68
CA GLN A 142 15.49 5.29 15.63
C GLN A 142 14.42 6.37 15.45
N THR A 143 14.82 7.64 15.36
CA THR A 143 13.94 8.74 15.02
C THR A 143 13.34 8.54 13.60
N ILE A 144 12.01 8.63 13.48
CA ILE A 144 11.32 8.50 12.20
C ILE A 144 11.34 9.85 11.47
N GLU A 145 12.40 10.07 10.71
CA GLU A 145 12.61 11.29 9.93
C GLU A 145 13.47 11.04 8.70
N THR A 146 13.53 12.02 7.81
CA THR A 146 14.45 11.98 6.67
C THR A 146 15.87 12.26 7.13
N THR A 147 16.78 11.36 6.83
CA THR A 147 18.21 11.53 7.09
C THR A 147 19.00 11.24 5.82
N ALA A 148 20.26 11.67 5.78
CA ALA A 148 21.16 11.30 4.69
C ALA A 148 21.35 9.77 4.59
N ALA A 149 21.35 9.06 5.73
CA ALA A 149 21.57 7.62 5.79
C ALA A 149 20.39 6.81 5.24
N ASN A 150 19.15 7.19 5.56
CA ASN A 150 17.98 6.46 5.05
C ASN A 150 17.57 6.92 3.65
N ASN A 151 18.02 8.10 3.21
CA ASN A 151 17.62 8.75 1.97
C ASN A 151 16.08 8.76 1.79
N GLY A 152 15.36 9.03 2.88
CA GLY A 152 13.93 8.84 2.96
C GLY A 152 13.07 10.03 2.51
N LYS A 153 11.77 9.78 2.40
CA LYS A 153 10.71 10.81 2.32
C LYS A 153 9.37 10.21 2.75
N TRP A 154 8.40 11.08 3.00
CA TRP A 154 6.99 10.68 3.07
C TRP A 154 6.40 10.56 1.66
N THR A 155 5.48 9.62 1.45
CA THR A 155 4.82 9.43 0.15
C THR A 155 4.05 10.67 -0.32
N GLU A 156 3.96 10.85 -1.64
CA GLU A 156 3.06 11.84 -2.25
C GLU A 156 1.64 11.29 -2.44
N ILE A 157 0.70 12.16 -2.85
CA ILE A 157 -0.69 11.75 -3.13
C ILE A 157 -0.67 10.64 -4.20
N GLY A 158 -1.33 9.52 -3.89
CA GLY A 158 -1.44 8.36 -4.78
C GLY A 158 -0.23 7.44 -4.82
N GLN A 159 0.93 7.86 -4.30
CA GLN A 159 2.15 7.05 -4.25
C GLN A 159 2.01 5.90 -3.24
N LYS A 160 2.43 4.71 -3.64
CA LYS A 160 2.33 3.46 -2.87
C LYS A 160 3.64 3.17 -2.15
N GLY A 161 3.56 2.50 -1.00
CA GLY A 161 4.73 1.99 -0.29
C GLY A 161 4.86 0.48 -0.48
N PHE A 162 5.76 0.01 -1.34
CA PHE A 162 6.08 -1.42 -1.42
C PHE A 162 6.85 -1.87 -0.18
N ILE A 163 6.43 -2.98 0.41
CA ILE A 163 7.07 -3.58 1.58
C ILE A 163 8.00 -4.69 1.09
N LEU A 164 7.46 -5.61 0.30
CA LEU A 164 8.16 -6.78 -0.22
C LEU A 164 7.73 -7.04 -1.66
N GLY A 165 8.66 -7.38 -2.55
CA GLY A 165 8.38 -7.98 -3.85
C GLY A 165 8.81 -9.44 -3.87
N VAL A 166 8.06 -10.29 -4.55
CA VAL A 166 8.36 -11.72 -4.67
C VAL A 166 8.11 -12.14 -6.12
N SER A 167 9.09 -12.75 -6.79
CA SER A 167 8.86 -13.39 -8.10
C SER A 167 9.12 -14.87 -8.02
N GLU A 168 8.32 -15.65 -8.74
CA GLU A 168 8.57 -17.08 -8.93
C GLU A 168 9.40 -17.29 -10.19
N THR A 169 10.47 -18.08 -10.07
CA THR A 169 11.31 -18.53 -11.17
C THR A 169 11.38 -20.05 -11.18
N SER A 170 11.93 -20.63 -12.25
CA SER A 170 12.18 -22.07 -12.31
C SER A 170 13.18 -22.55 -11.24
N ALA A 171 14.01 -21.66 -10.69
CA ALA A 171 15.00 -21.96 -9.67
C ALA A 171 14.47 -21.77 -8.22
N GLY A 172 13.28 -21.19 -8.05
CA GLY A 172 12.69 -20.93 -6.73
C GLY A 172 11.98 -19.59 -6.66
N LYS A 173 11.98 -18.97 -5.48
CA LYS A 173 11.37 -17.65 -5.25
C LYS A 173 12.44 -16.63 -4.96
N ASP A 174 12.44 -15.53 -5.72
CA ASP A 174 13.30 -14.38 -5.46
C ASP A 174 12.51 -13.34 -4.66
N GLN A 175 13.17 -12.74 -3.67
CA GLN A 175 12.60 -11.73 -2.78
C GLN A 175 13.31 -10.39 -2.97
N TYR A 176 12.54 -9.30 -2.99
CA TYR A 176 13.01 -7.95 -3.28
C TYR A 176 12.51 -6.94 -2.26
N GLY A 177 13.28 -5.86 -2.07
CA GLY A 177 12.95 -4.75 -1.21
C GLY A 177 13.71 -4.76 0.12
N LEU A 178 13.50 -3.70 0.89
CA LEU A 178 14.29 -3.44 2.10
C LEU A 178 13.88 -4.32 3.29
N TRP A 179 12.72 -4.96 3.22
CA TRP A 179 12.15 -5.77 4.30
C TRP A 179 12.54 -7.25 4.23
N VAL A 180 13.27 -7.66 3.19
CA VAL A 180 13.79 -9.03 3.08
C VAL A 180 14.61 -9.38 4.31
N ASN A 181 14.23 -10.50 4.96
CA ASN A 181 14.82 -11.04 6.18
C ASN A 181 14.88 -10.05 7.37
N LYS A 182 13.97 -9.06 7.41
CA LYS A 182 13.87 -8.13 8.53
C LYS A 182 12.89 -8.64 9.58
N THR A 183 13.32 -8.61 10.84
CA THR A 183 12.49 -8.99 11.99
C THR A 183 12.38 -7.80 12.92
N ASP A 184 11.16 -7.52 13.39
CA ASP A 184 10.88 -6.51 14.40
C ASP A 184 11.40 -5.12 14.03
N LYS A 185 11.14 -4.72 12.78
CA LYS A 185 11.45 -3.38 12.27
C LYS A 185 10.18 -2.55 12.15
N TYR A 186 10.35 -1.25 11.96
CA TYR A 186 9.26 -0.29 12.06
C TYR A 186 9.07 0.49 10.77
N LEU A 187 7.85 0.48 10.24
CA LEU A 187 7.43 1.31 9.14
C LEU A 187 6.93 2.64 9.70
N GLY A 188 7.52 3.75 9.28
CA GLY A 188 7.03 5.08 9.65
C GLY A 188 5.69 5.41 8.97
N ILE A 189 4.76 5.95 9.75
CA ILE A 189 3.47 6.44 9.27
C ILE A 189 3.23 7.89 9.72
N GLN A 190 2.51 8.65 8.89
CA GLN A 190 2.03 9.99 9.18
C GLN A 190 0.55 10.06 8.85
N PHE A 191 -0.26 10.65 9.72
CA PHE A 191 -1.70 10.75 9.55
C PHE A 191 -2.24 11.98 10.29
N LYS A 192 -3.54 12.26 10.20
CA LYS A 192 -4.15 13.42 10.85
C LYS A 192 -5.25 13.01 11.81
N ILE A 193 -5.16 13.48 13.06
CA ILE A 193 -6.25 13.40 14.03
C ILE A 193 -6.76 14.82 14.27
N ALA A 194 -8.05 15.06 14.03
CA ALA A 194 -8.65 16.40 14.15
C ALA A 194 -7.85 17.49 13.39
N GLY A 195 -7.36 17.15 12.19
CA GLY A 195 -6.56 18.04 11.32
C GLY A 195 -5.09 18.22 11.71
N GLN A 196 -4.68 17.73 12.88
CA GLN A 196 -3.29 17.82 13.36
C GLN A 196 -2.48 16.63 12.92
N VAL A 197 -1.29 16.88 12.37
CA VAL A 197 -0.37 15.83 11.91
C VAL A 197 0.17 15.04 13.10
N ARG A 198 0.05 13.73 13.03
CA ARG A 198 0.61 12.75 13.96
C ARG A 198 1.62 11.87 13.24
N TYR A 199 2.59 11.40 14.02
CA TYR A 199 3.60 10.46 13.56
C TYR A 199 3.52 9.19 14.38
N GLY A 200 3.68 8.07 13.69
CA GLY A 200 3.63 6.75 14.29
C GLY A 200 4.51 5.75 13.59
N TRP A 201 4.39 4.52 14.04
CA TRP A 201 5.06 3.36 13.47
C TRP A 201 4.12 2.17 13.39
N VAL A 202 4.39 1.27 12.44
CA VAL A 202 3.82 -0.07 12.36
C VAL A 202 4.95 -1.08 12.45
N LYS A 203 4.88 -2.03 13.39
CA LYS A 203 5.91 -3.04 13.61
C LYS A 203 5.68 -4.24 12.71
N LEU A 204 6.67 -4.54 11.88
CA LEU A 204 6.60 -5.61 10.88
C LEU A 204 7.76 -6.61 11.05
N SER A 205 7.49 -7.86 10.69
CA SER A 205 8.48 -8.91 10.50
C SER A 205 8.23 -9.63 9.18
N HIS A 206 9.29 -10.01 8.48
CA HIS A 206 9.21 -10.85 7.30
C HIS A 206 9.29 -12.33 7.68
N ASP A 207 8.24 -13.09 7.38
CA ASP A 207 8.26 -14.57 7.39
C ASP A 207 8.77 -15.06 6.04
N ALA A 208 10.09 -15.20 5.94
CA ALA A 208 10.77 -15.56 4.69
C ALA A 208 10.36 -16.94 4.15
N ALA A 209 9.96 -17.87 5.02
CA ALA A 209 9.52 -19.20 4.60
C ALA A 209 8.19 -19.14 3.86
N LYS A 210 7.31 -18.21 4.24
CA LYS A 210 5.98 -18.04 3.63
C LYS A 210 5.91 -16.90 2.63
N ASN A 211 6.93 -16.05 2.55
CA ASN A 211 6.92 -14.78 1.81
C ASN A 211 5.78 -13.84 2.27
N GLU A 212 5.59 -13.79 3.59
CA GLU A 212 4.53 -13.00 4.22
C GLU A 212 5.14 -11.94 5.14
N ILE A 213 4.37 -10.89 5.42
CA ILE A 213 4.70 -9.88 6.41
C ILE A 213 3.78 -10.05 7.62
N VAL A 214 4.36 -10.23 8.80
CA VAL A 214 3.63 -10.23 10.07
C VAL A 214 3.57 -8.81 10.61
N ILE A 215 2.36 -8.26 10.72
CA ILE A 215 2.04 -6.96 11.29
C ILE A 215 1.73 -7.17 12.78
N LYS A 216 2.69 -6.83 13.64
CA LYS A 216 2.63 -7.15 15.08
C LYS A 216 1.84 -6.13 15.88
N GLY A 217 1.87 -4.88 15.46
CA GLY A 217 1.17 -3.78 16.14
C GLY A 217 1.58 -2.44 15.60
N PHE A 218 1.03 -1.38 16.18
CA PHE A 218 1.32 -0.01 15.80
C PHE A 218 1.30 0.90 17.03
N GLY A 219 1.96 2.04 16.92
CA GLY A 219 1.95 3.07 17.95
C GLY A 219 2.15 4.46 17.37
N TYR A 220 1.71 5.48 18.09
CA TYR A 220 1.85 6.86 17.67
C TYR A 220 1.88 7.83 18.85
N ASN A 221 2.40 9.03 18.59
CA ASN A 221 2.44 10.12 19.54
C ASN A 221 1.12 10.92 19.50
N LYS A 222 0.34 10.90 20.59
CA LYS A 222 -0.94 11.61 20.72
C LYS A 222 -0.79 13.13 20.81
N THR A 223 0.33 13.61 21.34
CA THR A 223 0.56 15.06 21.54
C THR A 223 1.20 15.71 20.31
N GLY A 224 1.80 14.91 19.42
CA GLY A 224 2.40 15.33 18.16
C GLY A 224 3.91 15.51 18.26
N GLY A 225 4.52 15.94 17.17
CA GLY A 225 5.97 16.01 17.05
C GLY A 225 6.61 14.69 16.65
N VAL A 226 7.94 14.68 16.62
CA VAL A 226 8.74 13.55 16.15
C VAL A 226 8.56 12.34 17.08
N ILE A 227 8.61 11.13 16.51
CA ILE A 227 8.51 9.87 17.24
C ILE A 227 9.73 8.99 16.96
N LYS A 228 10.14 8.21 17.96
CA LYS A 228 11.09 7.11 17.77
C LYS A 228 10.34 5.82 17.43
N ALA A 229 10.87 5.05 16.49
CA ALA A 229 10.41 3.71 16.20
C ALA A 229 10.34 2.86 17.49
N GLY A 230 9.22 2.15 17.69
CA GLY A 230 8.99 1.33 18.89
C GLY A 230 8.58 2.08 20.15
N GLN A 231 8.59 3.43 20.16
CA GLN A 231 8.17 4.22 21.30
C GLN A 231 6.68 4.02 21.60
N LYS A 232 6.35 3.67 22.84
CA LYS A 232 5.00 3.46 23.35
C LYS A 232 4.87 3.87 24.80
#